data_AF-A0A928DIQ9-F1
#
_entry.id   AF-A0A928DIQ9-F1
#
_cell.length_a   1.000
_cell.length_b   1.000
_cell.length_c   1.000
_cell.angle_alpha   90.00
_cell.angle_beta   90.00
_cell.angle_gamma   90.00
#
_symmetry.space_group_name_H-M   'P 1'
#
loop_
_entity.id
_entity.type
_entity.pdbx_description
1 polymer ?
#
loop_
_entity_poly.entity_id
_entity_poly.type
_entity_poly.pdbx_seq_one_letter_code
_entity_poly.pdbx_strand_id
1 'polypeptide(L)'
;MKVYIKSIIIALTSLLAVSAGAEVFKLQSPNGKLQVEIDVNKCFTISAKMGDRIFLKEVKASMKTPRTNICAGLPYSLDRRFHRGDVPSEDFNQLEYSYTNNGYKVYVRAYNDAVAYRVEIKDHPKTEVIISEQLDIAGKIAYGNVKEAPFCFWNATGEKTLLNQIVFVETSDADYPSMKIKYPKGVGISTDFKKYKSDDEFEPTYIYKLNGKAKKLPWRAFTSVYGYADPQIKNLKLRLEKYDNRKKN
;
A
#
# COMPACT_ATOMS: atom_id res chain seq x y z
N MET A 1 -47.07 -58.72 1.18
CA MET A 1 -47.75 -58.08 0.04
C MET A 1 -48.13 -56.66 0.47
N LYS A 2 -47.79 -55.67 -0.37
CA LYS A 2 -48.11 -54.23 -0.32
C LYS A 2 -47.37 -53.32 0.68
N VAL A 3 -46.75 -52.32 0.06
CA VAL A 3 -45.98 -51.16 0.51
C VAL A 3 -46.94 -49.98 0.78
N TYR A 4 -46.45 -48.90 1.42
CA TYR A 4 -46.61 -47.47 1.05
C TYR A 4 -47.02 -46.56 2.23
N ILE A 5 -46.60 -45.29 2.40
CA ILE A 5 -45.56 -44.39 1.84
C ILE A 5 -45.29 -43.38 2.96
N LYS A 6 -44.02 -43.09 3.25
CA LYS A 6 -43.62 -41.98 4.11
C LYS A 6 -43.77 -40.67 3.32
N SER A 7 -44.62 -39.77 3.80
CA SER A 7 -44.60 -38.36 3.40
C SER A 7 -43.87 -37.56 4.47
N ILE A 8 -42.61 -37.24 4.24
CA ILE A 8 -41.87 -36.22 4.99
C ILE A 8 -41.53 -35.12 3.99
N ILE A 9 -42.27 -34.01 4.09
CA ILE A 9 -41.97 -32.76 3.39
C ILE A 9 -40.95 -32.03 4.26
N ILE A 10 -39.69 -32.02 3.86
CA ILE A 10 -38.67 -31.11 4.41
C ILE A 10 -38.64 -29.89 3.49
N ALA A 11 -39.23 -28.81 3.96
CA ALA A 11 -39.04 -27.49 3.37
C ALA A 11 -37.63 -27.00 3.75
N LEU A 12 -36.69 -27.12 2.81
CA LEU A 12 -35.35 -26.58 2.93
C LEU A 12 -35.37 -25.13 2.48
N THR A 13 -35.63 -24.21 3.41
CA THR A 13 -35.49 -22.77 3.18
C THR A 13 -34.00 -22.42 3.08
N SER A 14 -33.51 -22.36 1.85
CA SER A 14 -32.19 -21.83 1.51
C SER A 14 -32.14 -20.33 1.82
N LEU A 15 -31.58 -19.96 2.97
CA LEU A 15 -31.03 -18.62 3.18
C LEU A 15 -29.81 -18.47 2.26
N LEU A 16 -30.01 -17.84 1.11
CA LEU A 16 -28.90 -17.24 0.37
C LEU A 16 -28.42 -16.04 1.19
N ALA A 17 -27.37 -16.26 1.98
CA ALA A 17 -26.59 -15.15 2.52
C ALA A 17 -25.97 -14.42 1.33
N VAL A 18 -26.50 -13.25 1.00
CA VAL A 18 -25.86 -12.30 0.10
C VAL A 18 -24.56 -11.89 0.78
N SER A 19 -23.44 -12.52 0.41
CA SER A 19 -22.13 -12.08 0.85
C SER A 19 -21.93 -10.67 0.29
N ALA A 20 -21.95 -9.66 1.16
CA ALA A 20 -21.44 -8.34 0.84
C ALA A 20 -20.02 -8.52 0.31
N GLY A 21 -19.84 -8.32 -1.00
CA GLY A 21 -18.63 -8.66 -1.72
C GLY A 21 -17.46 -7.83 -1.21
N ALA A 22 -16.55 -8.48 -0.48
CA ALA A 22 -15.26 -7.91 -0.20
C ALA A 22 -14.42 -7.94 -1.49
N GLU A 23 -14.16 -6.77 -2.09
CA GLU A 23 -13.22 -6.68 -3.21
C GLU A 23 -11.79 -6.76 -2.68
N VAL A 24 -11.21 -7.95 -2.80
CA VAL A 24 -9.80 -8.22 -2.55
C VAL A 24 -9.12 -8.50 -3.88
N PHE A 25 -8.17 -7.66 -4.26
CA PHE A 25 -7.41 -7.81 -5.49
C PHE A 25 -6.13 -8.59 -5.26
N LYS A 26 -5.77 -9.42 -6.24
CA LYS A 26 -4.53 -10.20 -6.23
C LYS A 26 -3.58 -9.68 -7.31
N LEU A 27 -2.32 -9.50 -6.94
CA LEU A 27 -1.23 -9.10 -7.82
C LEU A 27 -0.04 -10.01 -7.54
N GLN A 28 0.57 -10.56 -8.58
CA GLN A 28 1.72 -11.46 -8.46
C GLN A 28 2.94 -10.85 -9.14
N SER A 29 4.15 -11.12 -8.65
CA SER A 29 5.39 -10.73 -9.31
C SER A 29 5.60 -11.44 -10.65
N PRO A 30 6.46 -10.92 -11.54
CA PRO A 30 6.79 -11.58 -12.81
C PRO A 30 7.24 -13.04 -12.68
N ASN A 31 8.03 -13.38 -11.66
CA ASN A 31 8.51 -14.74 -11.41
C ASN A 31 7.54 -15.63 -10.62
N GLY A 32 6.36 -15.12 -10.26
CA GLY A 32 5.36 -15.86 -9.51
C GLY A 32 5.62 -16.03 -8.00
N LYS A 33 6.80 -15.66 -7.50
CA LYS A 33 7.20 -15.97 -6.11
C LYS A 33 6.62 -15.02 -5.07
N LEU A 34 6.38 -13.75 -5.42
CA LEU A 34 5.75 -12.77 -4.55
C LEU A 34 4.26 -12.65 -4.92
N GLN A 35 3.38 -12.89 -3.95
CA GLN A 35 1.94 -12.74 -4.09
C GLN A 35 1.47 -11.62 -3.17
N VAL A 36 0.70 -10.69 -3.71
CA VAL A 36 0.21 -9.49 -3.02
C VAL A 36 -1.31 -9.50 -3.04
N GLU A 37 -1.92 -9.31 -1.88
CA GLU A 37 -3.34 -9.12 -1.69
C GLU A 37 -3.61 -7.67 -1.28
N ILE A 38 -4.55 -7.02 -1.96
CA ILE A 38 -4.90 -5.62 -1.78
C ILE A 38 -6.39 -5.55 -1.46
N ASP A 39 -6.71 -5.23 -0.21
CA ASP A 39 -8.08 -5.01 0.26
C ASP A 39 -8.35 -3.50 0.27
N VAL A 40 -9.48 -3.10 -0.31
CA VAL A 40 -9.89 -1.68 -0.42
C VAL A 40 -11.25 -1.41 0.24
N ASN A 41 -11.93 -2.42 0.79
CA ASN A 41 -13.34 -2.28 1.19
C ASN A 41 -13.54 -1.25 2.31
N LYS A 42 -12.68 -1.31 3.33
CA LYS A 42 -12.74 -0.42 4.50
C LYS A 42 -11.58 0.57 4.48
N CYS A 43 -10.39 0.05 4.28
CA CYS A 43 -9.14 0.78 4.21
C CYS A 43 -8.19 0.06 3.27
N PHE A 44 -7.40 0.80 2.51
CA PHE A 44 -6.35 0.24 1.68
C PHE A 44 -5.36 -0.54 2.54
N THR A 45 -5.35 -1.85 2.35
CA THR A 45 -4.52 -2.79 3.08
C THR A 45 -3.73 -3.64 2.11
N ILE A 46 -2.42 -3.73 2.31
CA ILE A 46 -1.52 -4.59 1.55
C ILE A 46 -1.04 -5.74 2.44
N SER A 47 -1.27 -6.97 1.98
CA SER A 47 -0.65 -8.17 2.52
C SER A 47 0.19 -8.83 1.42
N ALA A 48 1.28 -9.49 1.78
CA ALA A 48 2.15 -10.13 0.81
C ALA A 48 2.79 -11.42 1.35
N LYS A 49 2.99 -12.39 0.46
CA LYS A 49 3.69 -13.64 0.73
C LYS A 49 4.81 -13.84 -0.29
N MET A 50 5.95 -14.35 0.16
CA MET A 50 7.04 -14.80 -0.70
C MET A 50 7.18 -16.32 -0.56
N GLY A 51 6.75 -17.06 -1.58
CA GLY A 51 6.47 -18.49 -1.44
C GLY A 51 5.43 -18.73 -0.36
N ASP A 52 5.75 -19.59 0.61
CA ASP A 52 4.86 -19.91 1.73
C ASP A 52 5.02 -18.98 2.94
N ARG A 53 5.98 -18.05 2.91
CA ARG A 53 6.29 -17.17 4.03
C ARG A 53 5.53 -15.86 3.95
N ILE A 54 5.03 -15.40 5.11
CA ILE A 54 4.41 -14.08 5.23
C ILE A 54 5.50 -13.01 5.10
N PHE A 55 5.44 -12.25 4.01
CA PHE A 55 6.33 -11.14 3.75
C PHE A 55 5.78 -9.84 4.36
N LEU A 56 4.51 -9.51 4.14
CA LEU A 56 3.81 -8.40 4.79
C LEU A 56 2.46 -8.87 5.32
N LYS A 57 2.10 -8.42 6.52
CA LYS A 57 0.79 -8.67 7.10
C LYS A 57 0.07 -7.35 7.31
N GLU A 58 -1.04 -7.16 6.60
CA GLU A 58 -2.01 -6.09 6.82
C GLU A 58 -1.39 -4.69 6.97
N VAL A 59 -0.54 -4.29 6.03
CA VAL A 59 -0.03 -2.92 5.98
C VAL A 59 -1.16 -1.99 5.57
N LYS A 60 -1.58 -1.10 6.47
CA LYS A 60 -2.70 -0.17 6.23
C LYS A 60 -2.15 1.19 5.84
N ALA A 61 -2.67 1.76 4.75
CA ALA A 61 -2.35 3.12 4.37
C ALA A 61 -3.63 3.95 4.27
N SER A 62 -3.60 5.16 4.81
CA SER A 62 -4.68 6.12 4.67
C SER A 62 -4.15 7.53 4.57
N MET A 63 -4.89 8.38 3.89
CA MET A 63 -4.54 9.78 3.75
C MET A 63 -5.81 10.62 3.82
N LYS A 64 -5.71 11.80 4.42
CA LYS A 64 -6.86 12.68 4.63
C LYS A 64 -6.64 14.01 3.93
N THR A 65 -7.65 14.44 3.18
CA THR A 65 -7.76 15.81 2.67
C THR A 65 -9.02 16.46 3.27
N PRO A 66 -9.23 17.78 3.10
CA PRO A 66 -10.47 18.41 3.53
C PRO A 66 -11.74 17.81 2.89
N ARG A 67 -11.61 17.21 1.70
CA ARG A 67 -12.75 16.69 0.93
C ARG A 67 -13.06 15.25 1.27
N THR A 68 -12.04 14.42 1.47
CA THR A 68 -12.24 12.97 1.53
C THR A 68 -11.09 12.25 2.24
N ASN A 69 -11.34 10.98 2.59
CA ASN A 69 -10.29 10.05 2.96
C ASN A 69 -9.82 9.33 1.70
N ILE A 70 -8.57 9.57 1.34
CA ILE A 70 -7.85 8.86 0.29
C ILE A 70 -7.51 7.45 0.82
N CYS A 71 -7.53 6.46 -0.08
CA CYS A 71 -7.30 5.06 0.25
C CYS A 71 -8.39 4.46 1.15
N ALA A 72 -9.62 4.98 1.04
CA ALA A 72 -10.81 4.46 1.70
C ALA A 72 -11.97 4.34 0.71
N GLY A 73 -12.76 3.27 0.86
CA GLY A 73 -13.92 2.97 0.02
C GLY A 73 -13.60 2.15 -1.23
N LEU A 74 -14.66 1.81 -1.98
CA LEU A 74 -14.56 0.98 -3.19
C LEU A 74 -14.07 1.80 -4.39
N PRO A 75 -13.10 1.29 -5.18
CA PRO A 75 -12.64 1.94 -6.39
C PRO A 75 -13.71 1.87 -7.49
N TYR A 76 -13.71 2.87 -8.37
CA TYR A 76 -14.63 2.90 -9.51
C TYR A 76 -14.09 2.15 -10.73
N SER A 77 -12.76 2.14 -10.90
CA SER A 77 -12.11 1.45 -12.03
C SER A 77 -10.87 0.70 -11.58
N LEU A 78 -10.68 -0.48 -12.16
CA LEU A 78 -9.48 -1.32 -12.00
C LEU A 78 -8.77 -1.43 -13.36
N ASP A 79 -7.47 -1.17 -13.39
CA ASP A 79 -6.61 -1.40 -14.56
C ASP A 79 -5.38 -2.22 -14.16
N ARG A 80 -5.09 -3.28 -14.92
CA ARG A 80 -3.96 -4.19 -14.70
C ARG A 80 -2.94 -3.99 -15.82
N ARG A 81 -1.70 -3.71 -15.45
CA ARG A 81 -0.61 -3.47 -16.39
C ARG A 81 0.57 -4.37 -16.10
N PHE A 82 1.23 -4.81 -17.16
CA PHE A 82 2.46 -5.59 -17.08
C PHE A 82 3.60 -4.74 -17.63
N HIS A 83 4.66 -4.57 -16.85
CA HIS A 83 5.85 -3.87 -17.30
C HIS A 83 7.03 -4.85 -17.35
N ARG A 84 7.76 -4.77 -18.45
CA ARG A 84 9.01 -5.50 -18.67
C ARG A 84 10.08 -4.47 -19.00
N GLY A 85 11.17 -4.49 -18.24
CA GLY A 85 12.31 -3.59 -18.39
C GLY A 85 13.44 -4.23 -19.19
N ASP A 86 14.59 -3.57 -19.21
CA ASP A 86 15.76 -4.03 -19.96
C ASP A 86 16.47 -5.21 -19.25
N VAL A 87 16.26 -5.34 -17.93
CA VAL A 87 16.76 -6.43 -17.10
C VAL A 87 15.65 -6.97 -16.19
N PRO A 88 15.65 -8.27 -15.81
CA PRO A 88 14.56 -8.87 -15.04
C PRO A 88 14.29 -8.23 -13.66
N SER A 89 15.27 -7.53 -13.09
CA SER A 89 15.09 -6.78 -11.84
C SER A 89 14.24 -5.51 -12.02
N GLU A 90 14.07 -5.02 -13.24
CA GLU A 90 13.19 -3.88 -13.57
C GLU A 90 11.74 -4.31 -13.85
N ASP A 91 11.49 -5.62 -14.03
CA ASP A 91 10.16 -6.13 -14.32
C ASP A 91 9.23 -5.99 -13.12
N PHE A 92 8.01 -5.52 -13.38
CA PHE A 92 6.94 -5.50 -12.40
C PHE A 92 5.58 -5.70 -13.04
N ASN A 93 4.68 -6.28 -12.26
CA ASN A 93 3.25 -6.23 -12.57
C ASN A 93 2.65 -5.09 -11.74
N GLN A 94 1.76 -4.30 -12.34
CA GLN A 94 1.15 -3.13 -11.74
C GLN A 94 -0.36 -3.24 -11.73
N LEU A 95 -0.95 -2.80 -10.63
CA LEU A 95 -2.38 -2.61 -10.49
C LEU A 95 -2.67 -1.14 -10.21
N GLU A 96 -3.63 -0.59 -10.94
CA GLU A 96 -4.09 0.79 -10.81
C GLU A 96 -5.56 0.83 -10.43
N TYR A 97 -5.88 1.64 -9.43
CA TYR A 97 -7.25 1.87 -8.97
C TYR A 97 -7.57 3.34 -9.09
N SER A 98 -8.67 3.69 -9.77
CA SER A 98 -9.14 5.08 -9.82
C SER A 98 -10.40 5.25 -8.97
N TYR A 99 -10.44 6.35 -8.25
CA TYR A 99 -11.57 6.77 -7.45
C TYR A 99 -12.13 8.04 -8.08
N THR A 100 -12.94 7.88 -9.12
CA THR A 100 -13.38 8.96 -10.02
C THR A 100 -14.04 10.12 -9.27
N ASN A 101 -14.79 9.82 -8.20
CA ASN A 101 -15.46 10.84 -7.39
C ASN A 101 -14.52 11.56 -6.40
N ASN A 102 -13.34 11.00 -6.14
CA ASN A 102 -12.41 11.52 -5.14
C ASN A 102 -11.15 12.13 -5.76
N GLY A 103 -10.98 12.08 -7.09
CA GLY A 103 -9.88 12.75 -7.79
C GLY A 103 -8.50 12.17 -7.50
N TYR A 104 -8.40 10.87 -7.23
CA TYR A 104 -7.11 10.21 -7.02
C TYR A 104 -7.03 8.82 -7.68
N LYS A 105 -5.80 8.39 -7.89
CA LYS A 105 -5.43 7.05 -8.37
C LYS A 105 -4.40 6.42 -7.44
N VAL A 106 -4.54 5.14 -7.15
CA VAL A 106 -3.57 4.35 -6.39
C VAL A 106 -2.86 3.40 -7.35
N TYR A 107 -1.54 3.32 -7.21
CA TYR A 107 -0.69 2.40 -7.96
C TYR A 107 -0.10 1.40 -6.99
N VAL A 108 -0.12 0.11 -7.35
CA VAL A 108 0.58 -0.96 -6.63
C VAL A 108 1.43 -1.73 -7.62
N ARG A 109 2.69 -1.99 -7.27
CA ARG A 109 3.65 -2.76 -8.08
C ARG A 109 4.15 -3.95 -7.30
N ALA A 110 4.20 -5.09 -7.97
CA ALA A 110 4.88 -6.29 -7.50
C ALA A 110 6.10 -6.55 -8.40
N TYR A 111 7.28 -6.31 -7.85
CA TYR A 111 8.57 -6.74 -8.39
C TYR A 111 8.86 -8.16 -7.90
N ASN A 112 9.92 -8.78 -8.41
CA ASN A 112 10.34 -10.11 -7.96
C ASN A 112 10.80 -10.14 -6.48
N ASP A 113 11.27 -9.00 -5.97
CA ASP A 113 11.90 -8.82 -4.66
C ASP A 113 11.17 -7.81 -3.75
N ALA A 114 10.24 -7.03 -4.30
CA ALA A 114 9.62 -5.91 -3.59
C ALA A 114 8.16 -5.70 -3.97
N VAL A 115 7.39 -5.12 -3.05
CA VAL A 115 6.08 -4.52 -3.33
C VAL A 115 6.14 -3.03 -3.03
N ALA A 116 5.55 -2.21 -3.90
CA ALA A 116 5.50 -0.78 -3.71
C ALA A 116 4.11 -0.22 -4.03
N TYR A 117 3.70 0.83 -3.34
CA TYR A 117 2.50 1.57 -3.69
C TYR A 117 2.75 3.08 -3.65
N ARG A 118 1.87 3.83 -4.32
CA ARG A 118 1.77 5.28 -4.17
C ARG A 118 0.37 5.78 -4.53
N VAL A 119 0.13 7.03 -4.18
CA VAL A 119 -1.06 7.78 -4.61
C VAL A 119 -0.66 8.82 -5.64
N GLU A 120 -1.51 9.02 -6.64
CA GLU A 120 -1.52 10.20 -7.49
C GLU A 120 -2.80 10.98 -7.24
N ILE A 121 -2.65 12.24 -6.86
CA ILE A 121 -3.75 13.20 -6.84
C ILE A 121 -3.89 13.76 -8.26
N LYS A 122 -5.12 13.77 -8.79
CA LYS A 122 -5.42 14.29 -10.14
C LYS A 122 -5.52 15.81 -10.11
N ASP A 123 -5.39 16.41 -11.30
CA ASP A 123 -5.58 17.85 -11.48
C ASP A 123 -6.95 18.27 -10.92
N HIS A 124 -6.96 19.39 -10.21
CA HIS A 124 -8.17 19.94 -9.62
C HIS A 124 -8.10 21.48 -9.63
N PRO A 125 -9.20 22.19 -9.94
CA PRO A 125 -9.19 23.65 -10.10
C PRO A 125 -8.89 24.41 -8.79
N LYS A 126 -9.00 23.73 -7.64
CA LYS A 126 -8.68 24.31 -6.33
C LYS A 126 -7.42 23.68 -5.77
N THR A 127 -6.61 24.52 -5.13
CA THR A 127 -5.56 24.11 -4.19
C THR A 127 -6.15 23.12 -3.18
N GLU A 128 -5.45 22.02 -2.97
CA GLU A 128 -5.83 21.00 -1.98
C GLU A 128 -4.68 20.81 -1.00
N VAL A 129 -5.01 20.49 0.25
CA VAL A 129 -4.01 20.15 1.26
C VAL A 129 -4.16 18.70 1.66
N ILE A 130 -3.04 18.06 1.96
CA ILE A 130 -3.01 16.77 2.62
C ILE A 130 -2.89 17.06 4.11
N ILE A 131 -3.95 16.76 4.86
CA ILE A 131 -4.04 16.99 6.31
C ILE A 131 -3.14 16.01 7.07
N SER A 132 -3.19 14.75 6.66
CA SER A 132 -2.42 13.68 7.28
C SER A 132 -2.23 12.49 6.33
N GLU A 133 -1.14 11.77 6.52
CA GLU A 133 -0.90 10.45 5.95
C GLU A 133 -0.52 9.50 7.09
N GLN A 134 -1.11 8.32 7.08
CA GLN A 134 -0.90 7.26 8.06
C GLN A 134 -0.54 5.97 7.35
N LEU A 135 0.56 5.35 7.77
CA LEU A 135 0.97 4.02 7.37
C LEU A 135 1.19 3.19 8.64
N ASP A 136 0.40 2.14 8.79
CA ASP A 136 0.50 1.19 9.89
C ASP A 136 1.06 -0.13 9.37
N ILE A 137 2.15 -0.58 9.97
CA ILE A 137 2.85 -1.81 9.59
C ILE A 137 2.86 -2.73 10.81
N ALA A 138 2.33 -3.94 10.63
CA ALA A 138 2.40 -4.98 11.65
C ALA A 138 3.83 -5.55 11.71
N GLY A 139 4.54 -5.30 12.80
CA GLY A 139 5.92 -5.75 12.95
C GLY A 139 6.65 -5.07 14.09
N LYS A 140 7.95 -5.37 14.20
CA LYS A 140 8.87 -4.74 15.17
C LYS A 140 10.13 -4.31 14.44
N ILE A 141 10.63 -3.11 14.73
CA ILE A 141 11.90 -2.63 14.18
C ILE A 141 13.02 -3.61 14.51
N ALA A 142 13.81 -3.96 13.50
CA ALA A 142 14.85 -4.96 13.62
C ALA A 142 16.07 -4.44 14.38
N TYR A 143 16.41 -3.16 14.19
CA TYR A 143 17.60 -2.56 14.79
C TYR A 143 17.42 -1.08 15.13
N GLY A 144 17.92 -0.69 16.30
CA GLY A 144 18.17 0.70 16.68
C GLY A 144 16.92 1.56 16.95
N ASN A 145 17.18 2.83 17.28
CA ASN A 145 16.16 3.89 17.35
C ASN A 145 16.04 4.55 15.98
N VAL A 146 15.28 3.93 15.08
CA VAL A 146 15.07 4.51 13.75
C VAL A 146 13.97 5.56 13.81
N LYS A 147 14.22 6.72 13.21
CA LYS A 147 13.29 7.86 13.20
C LYS A 147 12.70 8.15 11.82
N GLU A 148 13.27 7.59 10.76
CA GLU A 148 12.95 7.89 9.36
C GLU A 148 13.29 6.71 8.44
N ALA A 149 12.82 6.75 7.19
CA ALA A 149 13.12 5.76 6.17
C ALA A 149 14.51 5.95 5.52
N PRO A 150 15.19 4.87 5.07
CA PRO A 150 14.75 3.48 5.14
C PRO A 150 14.88 2.89 6.55
N PHE A 151 14.15 1.82 6.84
CA PHE A 151 14.27 1.11 8.12
C PHE A 151 13.97 -0.39 7.99
N CYS A 152 14.68 -1.22 8.75
CA CYS A 152 14.45 -2.66 8.81
C CYS A 152 13.42 -3.01 9.89
N PHE A 153 12.55 -3.98 9.62
CA PHE A 153 11.62 -4.56 10.57
C PHE A 153 11.42 -6.05 10.34
N TRP A 154 10.98 -6.75 11.39
CA TRP A 154 10.52 -8.13 11.34
C TRP A 154 9.00 -8.16 11.15
N ASN A 155 8.52 -9.15 10.41
CA ASN A 155 7.09 -9.37 10.25
C ASN A 155 6.40 -9.66 11.59
N ALA A 156 5.07 -9.51 11.61
CA ALA A 156 4.25 -9.76 12.81
C ALA A 156 4.30 -11.20 13.34
N THR A 157 4.68 -12.18 12.51
CA THR A 157 4.81 -13.57 12.95
C THR A 157 6.02 -13.81 13.85
N GLY A 158 6.95 -12.85 13.92
CA GLY A 158 8.12 -12.95 14.80
C GLY A 158 9.11 -14.03 14.36
N GLU A 159 9.00 -14.53 13.12
CA GLU A 159 9.99 -15.42 12.51
C GLU A 159 11.32 -14.67 12.36
N LYS A 160 12.13 -14.74 13.41
CA LYS A 160 13.50 -14.22 13.42
C LYS A 160 14.40 -15.16 12.63
N THR A 161 14.34 -15.08 11.31
CA THR A 161 15.42 -15.65 10.50
C THR A 161 16.51 -14.58 10.35
N LEU A 162 17.76 -14.95 10.63
CA LEU A 162 18.93 -14.06 10.54
C LEU A 162 19.13 -13.47 9.13
N LEU A 163 18.41 -13.96 8.12
CA LEU A 163 18.68 -13.72 6.71
C LEU A 163 17.56 -13.02 5.93
N ASN A 164 16.39 -12.75 6.53
CA ASN A 164 15.28 -12.09 5.81
C ASN A 164 14.66 -11.00 6.68
N GLN A 165 15.19 -9.78 6.57
CA GLN A 165 14.54 -8.59 7.09
C GLN A 165 13.68 -7.97 6.02
N ILE A 166 12.66 -7.23 6.43
CA ILE A 166 11.90 -6.38 5.53
C ILE A 166 12.40 -4.97 5.72
N VAL A 167 12.76 -4.31 4.63
CA VAL A 167 13.08 -2.89 4.64
C VAL A 167 11.93 -2.11 4.04
N PHE A 168 11.50 -1.09 4.77
CA PHE A 168 10.69 -0.01 4.23
C PHE A 168 11.59 1.02 3.55
N VAL A 169 11.24 1.41 2.33
CA VAL A 169 11.91 2.45 1.54
C VAL A 169 10.88 3.47 1.07
N GLU A 170 11.23 4.74 1.18
CA GLU A 170 10.51 5.85 0.56
C GLU A 170 11.35 6.45 -0.58
N THR A 171 10.71 6.76 -1.71
CA THR A 171 11.32 7.67 -2.69
C THR A 171 11.01 9.10 -2.30
N SER A 172 12.02 9.94 -2.15
CA SER A 172 11.81 11.35 -1.82
C SER A 172 11.32 12.12 -3.04
N ASP A 173 10.17 12.79 -2.93
CA ASP A 173 9.86 13.97 -3.74
C ASP A 173 10.38 15.18 -2.96
N ALA A 174 11.13 16.09 -3.61
CA ALA A 174 11.84 17.17 -2.92
C ALA A 174 10.91 18.06 -2.08
N ASP A 175 9.64 18.14 -2.46
CA ASP A 175 8.66 19.01 -1.82
C ASP A 175 7.79 18.28 -0.78
N TYR A 176 7.78 16.94 -0.75
CA TYR A 176 6.94 16.18 0.18
C TYR A 176 7.67 15.93 1.50
N PRO A 177 7.03 16.12 2.68
CA PRO A 177 7.71 15.90 3.95
C PRO A 177 8.13 14.44 4.10
N SER A 178 9.36 14.22 4.55
CA SER A 178 9.86 12.87 4.85
C SER A 178 9.03 12.21 5.95
N MET A 179 8.76 10.92 5.75
CA MET A 179 8.04 10.09 6.71
C MET A 179 8.89 9.84 7.96
N LYS A 180 8.31 10.11 9.12
CA LYS A 180 8.89 9.78 10.43
C LYS A 180 8.21 8.56 11.03
N ILE A 181 8.91 7.86 11.90
CA ILE A 181 8.39 6.69 12.61
C ILE A 181 7.89 7.10 13.99
N LYS A 182 6.68 6.63 14.34
CA LYS A 182 6.08 6.70 15.66
C LYS A 182 5.86 5.30 16.20
N TYR A 183 6.18 5.11 17.48
CA TYR A 183 6.05 3.83 18.18
C TYR A 183 4.81 3.84 19.08
N PRO A 184 3.63 3.41 18.60
CA PRO A 184 2.52 3.11 19.50
C PRO A 184 2.92 1.89 20.35
N LYS A 185 2.89 2.04 21.68
CA LYS A 185 3.27 0.98 22.63
C LYS A 185 2.57 -0.34 22.28
N GLY A 186 3.32 -1.31 21.75
CA GLY A 186 2.88 -2.70 21.56
C GLY A 186 2.04 -3.01 20.31
N VAL A 187 1.79 -2.06 19.40
CA VAL A 187 0.78 -2.25 18.31
C VAL A 187 1.39 -2.36 16.90
N GLY A 188 2.66 -1.96 16.70
CA GLY A 188 3.32 -2.02 15.39
C GLY A 188 4.14 -0.77 15.12
N ILE A 189 4.42 -0.53 13.84
CA ILE A 189 5.12 0.67 13.36
C ILE A 189 4.05 1.58 12.75
N SER A 190 3.96 2.81 13.24
CA SER A 190 3.08 3.86 12.72
C SER A 190 3.95 4.97 12.16
N THR A 191 3.41 5.78 11.26
CA THR A 191 4.14 6.92 10.70
C THR A 191 3.62 8.25 11.21
N ASP A 192 4.46 9.28 11.10
CA ASP A 192 4.12 10.67 11.41
C ASP A 192 4.85 11.60 10.45
N PHE A 193 4.37 12.84 10.31
CA PHE A 193 4.90 13.81 9.37
C PHE A 193 5.02 15.18 10.02
N LYS A 194 5.94 16.01 9.53
CA LYS A 194 6.00 17.42 9.91
C LYS A 194 4.71 18.10 9.47
N LYS A 195 4.01 18.73 10.42
CA LYS A 195 2.81 19.52 10.17
C LYS A 195 3.15 21.00 10.02
N TYR A 196 2.36 21.67 9.19
CA TYR A 196 2.41 23.09 8.89
C TYR A 196 1.07 23.71 9.29
N LYS A 197 1.11 24.94 9.80
CA LYS A 197 -0.08 25.76 10.03
C LYS A 197 -0.35 26.58 8.77
N SER A 198 -1.62 26.79 8.47
CA SER A 198 -1.99 27.80 7.48
C SER A 198 -1.97 29.19 8.12
N ASP A 199 -1.82 30.22 7.29
CA ASP A 199 -1.99 31.62 7.70
C ASP A 199 -3.48 31.93 7.93
N ASP A 200 -4.38 31.14 7.33
CA ASP A 200 -5.81 31.17 7.58
C ASP A 200 -6.16 30.27 8.78
N GLU A 201 -6.74 30.87 9.82
CA GLU A 201 -7.13 30.16 11.05
C GLU A 201 -8.25 29.12 10.85
N PHE A 202 -9.01 29.23 9.77
CA PHE A 202 -10.05 28.27 9.41
C PHE A 202 -9.51 27.08 8.60
N GLU A 203 -8.28 27.16 8.09
CA GLU A 203 -7.65 26.06 7.37
C GLU A 203 -7.01 25.05 8.35
N PRO A 204 -7.18 23.73 8.12
CA PRO A 204 -6.60 22.72 8.99
C PRO A 204 -5.07 22.71 8.88
N THR A 205 -4.39 22.29 9.95
CA THR A 205 -2.97 21.94 9.84
C THR A 205 -2.78 20.84 8.80
N TYR A 206 -1.76 20.99 7.97
CA TYR A 206 -1.50 20.09 6.85
C TYR A 206 -0.06 19.59 6.86
N ILE A 207 0.21 18.51 6.12
CA ILE A 207 1.56 17.99 5.89
C ILE A 207 2.08 18.41 4.52
N TYR A 208 1.19 18.64 3.56
CA TYR A 208 1.58 19.06 2.20
C TYR A 208 0.48 19.87 1.51
N LYS A 209 0.88 20.85 0.67
CA LYS A 209 -0.02 21.70 -0.11
C LYS A 209 0.17 21.45 -1.60
N LEU A 210 -0.92 21.15 -2.31
CA LEU A 210 -0.96 20.88 -3.75
C LEU A 210 -1.37 22.16 -4.48
N ASN A 211 -0.68 22.48 -5.57
CA ASN A 211 -0.95 23.67 -6.39
C ASN A 211 -2.04 23.46 -7.46
N GLY A 212 -2.99 22.55 -7.22
CA GLY A 212 -4.05 22.18 -8.16
C GLY A 212 -3.61 21.31 -9.34
N LYS A 213 -2.31 21.08 -9.52
CA LYS A 213 -1.79 20.16 -10.55
C LYS A 213 -1.72 18.72 -10.04
N ALA A 214 -1.84 17.79 -10.97
CA ALA A 214 -1.69 16.37 -10.72
C ALA A 214 -0.31 16.10 -10.15
N LYS A 215 -0.28 15.37 -9.03
CA LYS A 215 0.96 15.09 -8.31
C LYS A 215 0.97 13.63 -7.90
N LYS A 216 2.02 12.94 -8.31
CA LYS A 216 2.38 11.62 -7.78
C LYS A 216 3.10 11.84 -6.47
N LEU A 217 2.57 11.24 -5.42
CA LEU A 217 3.20 11.25 -4.11
C LEU A 217 4.33 10.21 -4.06
N PRO A 218 5.25 10.32 -3.09
CA PRO A 218 6.31 9.34 -2.85
C PRO A 218 5.86 7.88 -2.94
N TRP A 219 6.69 7.04 -3.52
CA TRP A 219 6.55 5.59 -3.40
C TRP A 219 6.82 5.15 -1.96
N ARG A 220 6.02 4.18 -1.54
CA ARG A 220 6.11 3.45 -0.27
C ARG A 220 6.40 2.00 -0.63
N ALA A 221 7.61 1.54 -0.36
CA ALA A 221 8.08 0.25 -0.84
C ALA A 221 8.60 -0.65 0.28
N PHE A 222 8.43 -1.95 0.08
CA PHE A 222 8.85 -3.00 1.00
C PHE A 222 9.64 -4.03 0.22
N THR A 223 10.85 -4.33 0.67
CA THR A 223 11.72 -5.33 0.04
C THR A 223 12.32 -6.24 1.09
N SER A 224 12.58 -7.50 0.72
CA SER A 224 13.39 -8.38 1.55
C SER A 224 14.86 -8.03 1.36
N VAL A 225 15.65 -8.05 2.45
CA VAL A 225 17.10 -7.83 2.41
C VAL A 225 17.81 -8.73 3.42
N TYR A 226 19.12 -8.91 3.21
CA TYR A 226 19.99 -9.56 4.18
C TYR A 226 20.47 -8.61 5.30
N GLY A 227 20.29 -7.29 5.14
CA GLY A 227 20.61 -6.29 6.16
C GLY A 227 20.42 -4.84 5.68
N TYR A 228 20.66 -3.85 6.56
CA TYR A 228 20.44 -2.43 6.27
C TYR A 228 21.39 -1.84 5.22
N ALA A 229 22.59 -2.41 5.05
CA ALA A 229 23.57 -1.98 4.05
C ALA A 229 23.40 -2.68 2.69
N ASP A 230 22.29 -3.39 2.48
CA ASP A 230 22.07 -4.18 1.28
C ASP A 230 21.93 -3.28 0.03
N PRO A 231 22.75 -3.48 -1.02
CA PRO A 231 22.64 -2.73 -2.28
C PRO A 231 21.25 -2.76 -2.91
N GLN A 232 20.42 -3.76 -2.60
CA GLN A 232 19.04 -3.87 -3.06
C GLN A 232 18.19 -2.66 -2.66
N ILE A 233 18.45 -2.04 -1.50
CA ILE A 233 17.72 -0.86 -1.02
C ILE A 233 17.92 0.31 -1.99
N LYS A 234 19.18 0.60 -2.33
CA LYS A 234 19.53 1.67 -3.28
C LYS A 234 19.00 1.35 -4.68
N ASN A 235 19.16 0.11 -5.13
CA ASN A 235 18.69 -0.33 -6.44
C ASN A 235 17.16 -0.23 -6.56
N LEU A 236 16.40 -0.56 -5.51
CA LEU A 236 14.95 -0.38 -5.49
C LEU A 236 14.55 1.08 -5.62
N LYS A 237 15.19 1.99 -4.87
CA LYS A 237 14.93 3.43 -4.97
C LYS A 237 15.15 3.94 -6.39
N LEU A 238 16.28 3.58 -7.01
CA LEU A 238 16.60 3.92 -8.39
C LEU A 238 15.57 3.37 -9.40
N ARG A 239 15.12 2.12 -9.23
CA ARG A 239 14.08 1.51 -10.09
C ARG A 239 12.76 2.26 -10.03
N LEU A 240 12.34 2.65 -8.82
CA LEU A 240 11.10 3.41 -8.61
C LEU A 240 11.16 4.79 -9.29
N GLU A 241 12.29 5.50 -9.14
CA GLU A 241 12.51 6.83 -9.72
C GLU A 241 12.68 6.79 -11.26
N LYS A 242 13.45 5.82 -11.79
CA LYS A 242 13.72 5.69 -13.23
C LYS A 242 12.45 5.63 -14.06
N TYR A 243 11.46 4.84 -13.63
CA TYR A 243 10.22 4.66 -14.40
C TYR A 243 9.36 5.93 -14.42
N ASP A 244 9.41 6.76 -13.39
CA ASP A 244 8.62 7.99 -13.35
C ASP A 244 9.13 9.05 -14.32
N ASN A 245 10.44 9.07 -14.56
CA ASN A 245 11.07 10.01 -15.47
C ASN A 245 10.91 9.62 -16.95
N ARG A 246 10.82 8.31 -17.28
CA ARG A 246 10.61 7.85 -18.67
C ARG A 246 9.29 8.31 -19.30
N LYS A 247 8.30 8.78 -18.52
CA LYS A 247 7.02 9.32 -19.03
C LYS A 247 7.00 10.84 -19.23
N LYS A 248 8.09 11.54 -18.91
CA LYS A 248 8.21 13.00 -19.09
C LYS A 248 8.95 13.39 -20.38
N ASN A 249 9.47 12.42 -21.11
CA ASN A 249 10.06 12.55 -22.44
C ASN A 249 9.18 11.84 -23.46
#